data_AF-A0A954PSR4-F1
#
_entry.id   AF-A0A954PSR4-F1
#
_cell.length_a   1.000
_cell.length_b   1.000
_cell.length_c   1.000
_cell.angle_alpha   90.00
_cell.angle_beta   90.00
_cell.angle_gamma   90.00
#
_symmetry.space_group_name_H-M   'P 1'
#
loop_
_entity.id
_entity.type
_entity.pdbx_description
1 polymer ?
#
loop_
_entity_poly.entity_id
_entity_poly.type
_entity_poly.pdbx_seq_one_letter_code
_entity_poly.pdbx_strand_id
1 'polypeptide(L)'
;MNVRRVSPPIPAEKSAVASDAQVSLESEAARVQDQWAKTLGLIEVAGEAKDQNECVVAMVGYLANQFPGSSVRCGIGTTRLRRYFDSRLGWLGPASDLFQMGCEVWEEDAATLPGRPAIPPQSSTTSTSTSIESLRLNIDDDVRLGRCVLWIDNVDLAAADRVWLRRALPALRSIMWNRRGGLMTDLVHGLAASGLTTRIYLGLATLLLVLLTIWPVSYRVRCTTVVRPKLSRIISAPFNATLLATHVQPGDTVQAGSPLISLDGRPLRLELESIQAQIGQVSKERDMAMHGGRVAEAQQAELRIRELSRQRDLLNSRLQRLSVVSPIDGVVVLGDLNRSIGAPLETGQAVLEIAPLSQMVIELEIPDYEIGYVDKGTIARVRMDAGESEPIEAAIDVIYPNAELRSDQNVFVAKIDVSNRDGSLRPGMRGDAIVYGPIRPWLWSLVRSGWEKTLWWIGY
;
A
#
# COMPACT_ATOMS: atom_id res chain seq x y z
N MET A 1 -64.15 -18.97 67.44
CA MET A 1 -63.09 -19.94 67.81
C MET A 1 -61.74 -19.32 67.52
N ASN A 2 -61.01 -18.97 68.56
CA ASN A 2 -59.65 -18.45 68.50
C ASN A 2 -58.81 -19.44 69.31
N VAL A 3 -57.82 -20.12 68.72
CA VAL A 3 -56.81 -20.85 69.50
C VAL A 3 -55.46 -20.76 68.79
N ARG A 4 -54.66 -19.81 69.28
CA ARG A 4 -53.19 -19.80 69.17
C ARG A 4 -52.64 -21.07 69.83
N ARG A 5 -51.71 -21.77 69.17
CA ARG A 5 -50.82 -22.73 69.85
C ARG A 5 -49.45 -22.09 70.07
N VAL A 6 -49.06 -22.08 71.34
CA VAL A 6 -47.75 -21.71 71.86
C VAL A 6 -46.82 -22.92 71.72
N SER A 7 -45.61 -22.72 71.20
CA SER A 7 -44.52 -23.70 71.18
C SER A 7 -43.58 -23.51 72.39
N PRO A 8 -42.98 -24.57 72.97
CA PRO A 8 -42.05 -24.48 74.09
C PRO A 8 -40.59 -24.26 73.63
N PRO A 9 -39.67 -23.86 74.54
CA PRO A 9 -38.30 -23.43 74.20
C PRO A 9 -37.32 -24.60 74.09
N ILE A 10 -36.31 -24.44 73.22
CA ILE A 10 -35.18 -25.39 72.99
C ILE A 10 -33.96 -24.93 73.83
N PRO A 11 -33.19 -25.84 74.45
CA PRO A 11 -32.13 -25.52 75.40
C PRO A 11 -30.83 -24.95 74.76
N ALA A 12 -30.13 -24.12 75.54
CA ALA A 12 -29.02 -23.24 75.18
C ALA A 12 -27.64 -23.90 74.98
N GLU A 13 -27.56 -25.18 74.63
CA GLU A 13 -26.29 -25.94 74.59
C GLU A 13 -25.66 -26.04 73.19
N LYS A 14 -26.42 -25.71 72.12
CA LYS A 14 -25.93 -25.74 70.71
C LYS A 14 -25.22 -24.47 70.24
N SER A 15 -25.28 -23.36 70.99
CA SER A 15 -24.67 -22.09 70.56
C SER A 15 -23.16 -22.03 70.79
N ALA A 16 -22.62 -22.77 71.77
CA ALA A 16 -21.18 -22.75 72.08
C ALA A 16 -20.34 -23.59 71.10
N VAL A 17 -20.84 -24.72 70.62
CA VAL A 17 -20.13 -25.56 69.64
C VAL A 17 -20.16 -24.94 68.24
N ALA A 18 -21.21 -24.19 67.90
CA ALA A 18 -21.31 -23.46 66.65
C ALA A 18 -20.36 -22.23 66.62
N SER A 19 -20.13 -21.56 67.75
CA SER A 19 -19.18 -20.44 67.80
C SER A 19 -17.73 -20.91 67.64
N ASP A 20 -17.34 -22.04 68.25
CA ASP A 20 -15.96 -22.57 68.11
C ASP A 20 -15.67 -23.09 66.69
N ALA A 21 -16.66 -23.68 66.02
CA ALA A 21 -16.55 -24.11 64.62
C ALA A 21 -16.49 -22.92 63.64
N GLN A 22 -17.17 -21.82 63.95
CA GLN A 22 -17.18 -20.62 63.12
C GLN A 22 -15.90 -19.77 63.30
N VAL A 23 -15.39 -19.67 64.53
CA VAL A 23 -14.09 -19.05 64.85
C VAL A 23 -12.93 -19.83 64.23
N SER A 24 -12.99 -21.17 64.17
CA SER A 24 -11.97 -21.98 63.50
C SER A 24 -11.99 -21.81 61.97
N LEU A 25 -13.16 -21.75 61.33
CA LEU A 25 -13.27 -21.49 59.89
C LEU A 25 -12.81 -20.08 59.50
N GLU A 26 -13.15 -19.05 60.28
CA GLU A 26 -12.68 -17.68 60.06
C GLU A 26 -11.15 -17.56 60.23
N SER A 27 -10.58 -18.26 61.22
CA SER A 27 -9.12 -18.32 61.42
C SER A 27 -8.40 -19.01 60.25
N GLU A 28 -9.02 -20.02 59.64
CA GLU A 28 -8.45 -20.76 58.53
C GLU A 28 -8.56 -19.98 57.20
N ALA A 29 -9.68 -19.28 56.99
CA ALA A 29 -9.87 -18.38 55.85
C ALA A 29 -8.87 -17.20 55.89
N ALA A 30 -8.68 -16.58 57.06
CA ALA A 30 -7.68 -15.52 57.25
C ALA A 30 -6.25 -16.02 56.96
N ARG A 31 -5.92 -17.25 57.39
CA ARG A 31 -4.62 -17.90 57.12
C ARG A 31 -4.40 -18.14 55.63
N VAL A 32 -5.43 -18.59 54.90
CA VAL A 32 -5.34 -18.81 53.44
C VAL A 32 -5.18 -17.48 52.70
N GLN A 33 -5.89 -16.43 53.11
CA GLN A 33 -5.79 -15.10 52.49
C GLN A 33 -4.40 -14.48 52.67
N ASP A 34 -3.78 -14.63 53.86
CA ASP A 34 -2.40 -14.21 54.12
C ASP A 34 -1.39 -14.96 53.23
N GLN A 35 -1.55 -16.28 53.08
CA GLN A 35 -0.70 -17.09 52.19
C GLN A 35 -0.81 -16.66 50.71
N TRP A 36 -2.01 -16.32 50.24
CA TRP A 36 -2.22 -15.81 48.88
C TRP A 36 -1.55 -14.45 48.68
N ALA A 37 -1.67 -13.53 49.64
CA ALA A 37 -1.01 -12.22 49.58
C ALA A 37 0.53 -12.38 49.49
N LYS A 38 1.10 -13.30 50.29
CA LYS A 38 2.54 -13.63 50.24
C LYS A 38 2.97 -14.23 48.91
N THR A 39 2.16 -15.12 48.30
CA THR A 39 2.49 -15.67 46.97
C THR A 39 2.45 -14.61 45.88
N LEU A 40 1.45 -13.71 45.91
CA LEU A 40 1.29 -12.65 44.91
C LEU A 40 2.45 -11.66 44.98
N GLY A 41 2.83 -11.20 46.18
CA GLY A 41 3.97 -10.31 46.34
C GLY A 41 5.30 -10.95 45.90
N LEU A 42 5.49 -12.24 46.14
CA LEU A 42 6.69 -12.95 45.67
C LEU A 42 6.73 -13.05 44.13
N ILE A 43 5.58 -13.31 43.49
CA ILE A 43 5.44 -13.38 42.03
C ILE A 43 5.64 -11.99 41.40
N GLU A 44 5.11 -10.94 42.00
CA GLU A 44 5.23 -9.57 41.54
C GLU A 44 6.70 -9.11 41.54
N VAL A 45 7.38 -9.29 42.68
CA VAL A 45 8.81 -8.97 42.83
C VAL A 45 9.68 -9.80 41.88
N ALA A 46 9.36 -11.09 41.71
CA ALA A 46 10.04 -11.95 40.74
C ALA A 46 9.67 -11.61 39.28
N GLY A 47 8.54 -10.96 39.02
CA GLY A 47 8.05 -10.55 37.70
C GLY A 47 8.69 -9.26 37.20
N GLU A 48 8.94 -8.30 38.08
CA GLU A 48 9.48 -6.96 37.73
C GLU A 48 10.98 -6.96 37.37
N ALA A 49 11.75 -7.94 37.84
CA ALA A 49 13.17 -8.04 37.52
C ALA A 49 13.40 -8.13 36.00
N LYS A 50 14.52 -7.64 35.47
CA LYS A 50 14.88 -7.72 34.04
C LYS A 50 15.67 -8.98 33.71
N ASP A 51 16.60 -9.34 34.58
CA ASP A 51 17.50 -10.48 34.40
C ASP A 51 17.29 -11.57 35.46
N GLN A 52 17.84 -12.77 35.20
CA GLN A 52 17.81 -13.88 36.18
C GLN A 52 18.50 -13.50 37.50
N ASN A 53 19.57 -12.70 37.45
CA ASN A 53 20.28 -12.27 38.66
C ASN A 53 19.43 -11.33 39.51
N GLU A 54 18.80 -10.35 38.87
CA GLU A 54 17.92 -9.39 39.54
C GLU A 54 16.69 -10.10 40.12
N CYS A 55 16.17 -11.11 39.43
CA CYS A 55 15.08 -11.96 39.93
C CYS A 55 15.49 -12.71 41.21
N VAL A 56 16.72 -13.25 41.25
CA VAL A 56 17.22 -13.95 42.46
C VAL A 56 17.44 -13.00 43.61
N VAL A 57 18.02 -11.82 43.37
CA VAL A 57 18.17 -10.79 44.40
C VAL A 57 16.80 -10.38 44.96
N ALA A 58 15.84 -10.12 44.09
CA ALA A 58 14.51 -9.65 44.45
C ALA A 58 13.72 -10.73 45.21
N MET A 59 13.77 -11.99 44.74
CA MET A 59 13.12 -13.14 45.39
C MET A 59 13.72 -13.42 46.78
N VAL A 60 15.05 -13.47 46.89
CA VAL A 60 15.75 -13.71 48.16
C VAL A 60 15.51 -12.56 49.15
N GLY A 61 15.50 -11.31 48.68
CA GLY A 61 15.19 -10.14 49.49
C GLY A 61 13.75 -10.17 50.04
N TYR A 62 12.77 -10.54 49.20
CA TYR A 62 11.38 -10.69 49.65
C TYR A 62 11.24 -11.78 50.72
N LEU A 63 11.88 -12.94 50.52
CA LEU A 63 11.83 -14.04 51.49
C LEU A 63 12.55 -13.69 52.80
N ALA A 64 13.66 -12.95 52.74
CA ALA A 64 14.34 -12.49 53.95
C ALA A 64 13.49 -11.51 54.77
N ASN A 65 12.69 -10.66 54.12
CA ASN A 65 11.76 -9.76 54.81
C ASN A 65 10.58 -10.50 55.47
N GLN A 66 10.11 -11.60 54.87
CA GLN A 66 9.03 -12.40 55.44
C GLN A 66 9.47 -13.21 56.67
N PHE A 67 10.77 -13.51 56.80
CA PHE A 67 11.34 -14.30 57.90
C PHE A 67 12.48 -13.55 58.62
N PRO A 68 12.16 -12.55 59.46
CA PRO A 68 13.17 -11.78 60.19
C PRO A 68 13.94 -12.71 61.15
N GLY A 69 15.26 -12.83 60.94
CA GLY A 69 16.14 -13.70 61.72
C GLY A 69 16.72 -14.89 60.96
N SER A 70 16.08 -15.28 59.85
CA SER A 70 16.56 -16.34 58.95
C SER A 70 17.72 -15.87 58.06
N SER A 71 18.53 -16.81 57.56
CA SER A 71 19.44 -16.55 56.43
C SER A 71 18.91 -17.28 55.19
N VAL A 72 18.53 -16.50 54.17
CA VAL A 72 18.03 -17.00 52.90
C VAL A 72 19.14 -16.92 51.87
N ARG A 73 19.45 -18.03 51.23
CA ARG A 73 20.50 -18.15 50.21
C ARG A 73 19.96 -18.79 48.96
N CYS A 74 20.48 -18.38 47.80
CA CYS A 74 20.09 -18.91 46.50
C CYS A 74 21.31 -19.21 45.64
N GLY A 75 21.35 -20.41 45.08
CA GLY A 75 22.40 -20.90 44.21
C GLY A 75 21.85 -21.19 42.83
N ILE A 76 22.55 -20.71 41.81
CA ILE A 76 22.19 -20.92 40.40
C ILE A 76 23.35 -21.63 39.71
N GLY A 77 23.06 -22.68 38.96
CA GLY A 77 24.08 -23.43 38.24
C GLY A 77 23.51 -24.51 37.34
N THR A 78 24.38 -25.44 36.95
CA THR A 78 24.01 -26.68 36.27
C THR A 78 24.59 -27.83 37.08
N THR A 79 25.64 -28.49 36.59
CA THR A 79 26.40 -29.52 37.32
C THR A 79 27.34 -28.93 38.37
N ARG A 80 27.71 -27.66 38.22
CA ARG A 80 28.50 -26.90 39.21
C ARG A 80 27.75 -25.63 39.60
N LEU A 81 27.93 -25.21 40.85
CA LEU A 81 27.44 -23.93 41.33
C LEU A 81 28.15 -22.81 40.57
N ARG A 82 27.39 -21.99 39.84
CA ARG A 82 27.96 -20.86 39.07
C ARG A 82 27.93 -19.57 39.86
N ARG A 83 26.83 -19.35 40.58
CA ARG A 83 26.59 -18.13 41.34
C ARG A 83 25.85 -18.45 42.62
N TYR A 84 26.20 -17.75 43.69
CA TYR A 84 25.64 -17.94 45.02
C TYR A 84 25.34 -16.57 45.63
N PHE A 85 24.12 -16.40 46.09
CA PHE A 85 23.62 -15.15 46.65
C PHE A 85 23.11 -15.39 48.08
N ASP A 86 23.53 -14.55 49.02
CA ASP A 86 23.07 -14.54 50.41
C ASP A 86 22.31 -13.23 50.69
N SER A 87 21.20 -13.31 51.42
CA SER A 87 20.35 -12.15 51.69
C SER A 87 21.03 -11.03 52.48
N ARG A 88 22.06 -11.34 53.29
CA ARG A 88 22.77 -10.35 54.12
C ARG A 88 24.09 -9.91 53.50
N LEU A 89 24.78 -10.83 52.83
CA LEU A 89 26.13 -10.60 52.29
C LEU A 89 26.15 -10.29 50.78
N GLY A 90 25.06 -10.53 50.07
CA GLY A 90 24.95 -10.31 48.63
C GLY A 90 25.57 -11.44 47.80
N TRP A 91 26.08 -11.11 46.61
CA TRP A 91 26.72 -12.09 45.73
C TRP A 91 28.07 -12.51 46.29
N LEU A 92 28.20 -13.81 46.59
CA LEU A 92 29.41 -14.40 47.14
C LEU A 92 30.31 -14.90 46.01
N GLY A 93 31.60 -14.60 46.12
CA GLY A 93 32.64 -15.05 45.19
C GLY A 93 33.33 -16.34 45.64
N PRO A 94 34.14 -16.97 44.76
CA PRO A 94 34.78 -18.26 45.02
C PRO A 94 35.80 -18.26 46.17
N ALA A 95 36.24 -17.08 46.63
CA ALA A 95 37.15 -16.95 47.77
C ALA A 95 36.45 -16.92 49.14
N SER A 96 35.11 -16.96 49.18
CA SER A 96 34.34 -16.97 50.43
C SER A 96 34.17 -18.40 50.95
N ASP A 97 34.41 -18.62 52.24
CA ASP A 97 34.17 -19.91 52.90
C ASP A 97 32.72 -20.39 52.71
N LEU A 98 31.75 -19.47 52.75
CA LEU A 98 30.33 -19.78 52.51
C LEU A 98 30.05 -20.24 51.07
N PHE A 99 30.80 -19.72 50.09
CA PHE A 99 30.68 -20.16 48.71
C PHE A 99 31.24 -21.58 48.54
N GLN A 100 32.36 -21.90 49.20
CA GLN A 100 32.95 -23.23 49.18
C GLN A 100 32.02 -24.27 49.82
N MET A 101 31.44 -23.94 50.99
CA MET A 101 30.40 -24.78 51.61
C MET A 101 29.18 -24.96 50.69
N GLY A 102 28.76 -23.91 49.98
CA GLY A 102 27.69 -23.99 48.99
C GLY A 102 28.02 -24.90 47.81
N CYS A 103 29.26 -24.90 47.33
CA CYS A 103 29.74 -25.81 46.28
C CYS A 103 29.73 -27.26 46.73
N GLU A 104 30.21 -27.55 47.94
CA GLU A 104 30.22 -28.91 48.51
C GLU A 104 28.80 -29.49 48.56
N VAL A 105 27.85 -28.74 49.13
CA VAL A 105 26.43 -29.14 49.20
C VAL A 105 25.82 -29.29 47.80
N TRP A 106 26.19 -28.43 46.85
CA TRP A 106 25.69 -28.50 45.48
C TRP A 106 26.15 -29.76 44.75
N GLU A 107 27.41 -30.17 44.96
CA GLU A 107 28.02 -31.35 44.34
C GLU A 107 27.52 -32.66 44.97
N GLU A 108 27.32 -32.71 46.29
CA GLU A 108 26.68 -33.85 46.98
C GLU A 108 25.29 -34.13 46.40
N ASP A 109 24.48 -33.10 46.24
CA ASP A 109 23.14 -33.24 45.69
C ASP A 109 23.14 -33.64 44.20
N ALA A 110 24.12 -33.16 43.42
CA ALA A 110 24.23 -33.50 42.00
C ALA A 110 24.47 -35.00 41.77
N ALA A 111 25.08 -35.70 42.73
CA ALA A 111 25.32 -37.15 42.66
C ALA A 111 24.04 -38.00 42.82
N THR A 112 22.94 -37.42 43.30
CA THR A 112 21.68 -38.15 43.60
C THR A 112 20.62 -38.11 42.47
N LEU A 113 20.90 -37.43 41.36
CA LEU A 113 19.98 -37.29 40.24
C LEU A 113 20.08 -38.47 39.26
N PRO A 114 18.95 -39.03 38.78
CA PRO A 114 18.99 -40.17 37.86
C PRO A 114 19.54 -39.76 36.48
N GLY A 115 20.76 -40.23 36.15
CA GLY A 115 21.30 -40.16 34.79
C GLY A 115 22.71 -39.59 34.57
N ARG A 116 23.61 -39.52 35.56
CA ARG A 116 25.03 -39.18 35.31
C ARG A 116 26.02 -39.89 36.26
N PRO A 117 27.27 -40.16 35.81
CA PRO A 117 28.22 -40.98 36.56
C PRO A 117 28.77 -40.24 37.78
N ALA A 118 28.85 -40.97 38.89
CA ALA A 118 29.46 -40.53 40.15
C ALA A 118 30.94 -40.18 39.94
N ILE A 119 31.34 -38.99 40.39
CA ILE A 119 32.74 -38.61 40.54
C ILE A 119 33.25 -39.25 41.86
N PRO A 120 34.44 -39.88 41.89
CA PRO A 120 34.93 -40.54 43.10
C PRO A 120 35.30 -39.53 44.19
N PRO A 121 35.09 -39.87 45.49
CA PRO A 121 35.34 -38.95 46.60
C PRO A 121 36.83 -38.85 46.91
N GLN A 122 37.33 -37.63 47.15
CA GLN A 122 38.61 -37.41 47.82
C GLN A 122 38.38 -36.75 49.19
N SER A 123 38.67 -37.56 50.22
CA SER A 123 39.11 -37.22 51.59
C SER A 123 38.41 -36.10 52.37
N SER A 124 37.46 -36.53 53.21
CA SER A 124 37.31 -36.27 54.65
C SER A 124 37.81 -34.95 55.27
N THR A 125 36.87 -34.19 55.84
CA THR A 125 36.96 -33.73 57.24
C THR A 125 35.57 -33.66 57.89
N THR A 126 35.40 -34.49 58.91
CA THR A 126 34.70 -34.23 60.19
C THR A 126 33.28 -33.65 60.12
N SER A 127 32.32 -34.56 60.09
CA SER A 127 30.93 -34.34 60.51
C SER A 127 30.87 -33.86 61.96
N THR A 128 30.45 -32.61 62.16
CA THR A 128 29.81 -32.18 63.41
C THR A 128 28.36 -31.85 63.08
N SER A 129 27.48 -32.79 63.35
CA SER A 129 26.04 -32.65 63.18
C SER A 129 25.49 -31.69 64.24
N THR A 130 25.52 -30.40 63.95
CA THR A 130 24.63 -29.44 64.62
C THR A 130 23.37 -29.38 63.78
N SER A 131 22.29 -29.95 64.29
CA SER A 131 20.97 -29.96 63.66
C SER A 131 20.43 -28.53 63.56
N ILE A 132 20.85 -27.82 62.52
CA ILE A 132 20.23 -26.59 62.05
C ILE A 132 19.10 -27.02 61.11
N GLU A 133 17.85 -26.82 61.49
CA GLU A 133 16.72 -26.99 60.57
C GLU A 133 16.91 -26.04 59.38
N SER A 134 17.32 -26.59 58.23
CA SER A 134 17.44 -25.88 56.96
C SER A 134 16.36 -26.37 56.01
N LEU A 135 15.50 -25.47 55.54
CA LEU A 135 14.51 -25.77 54.51
C LEU A 135 15.16 -25.57 53.13
N ARG A 136 15.12 -26.62 52.32
CA ARG A 136 15.67 -26.63 50.95
C ARG A 136 14.56 -26.70 49.92
N LEU A 137 14.64 -25.85 48.89
CA LEU A 137 13.65 -25.78 47.80
C LEU A 137 14.37 -25.79 46.43
N ASN A 138 14.04 -26.76 45.57
CA ASN A 138 14.62 -26.91 44.24
C ASN A 138 13.69 -26.30 43.17
N ILE A 139 14.23 -25.40 42.35
CA ILE A 139 13.57 -24.69 41.24
C ILE A 139 14.31 -25.03 39.94
N ASP A 140 14.27 -26.31 39.56
CA ASP A 140 15.05 -26.83 38.43
C ASP A 140 14.33 -26.59 37.09
N ASP A 141 15.02 -26.64 35.95
CA ASP A 141 14.45 -26.60 34.61
C ASP A 141 14.61 -27.98 33.95
N ASP A 142 13.49 -28.67 33.73
CA ASP A 142 13.46 -30.02 33.13
C ASP A 142 13.93 -30.00 31.67
N VAL A 143 13.92 -28.83 31.01
CA VAL A 143 14.19 -28.70 29.58
C VAL A 143 15.64 -28.26 29.31
N ARG A 144 16.18 -27.31 30.09
CA ARG A 144 17.52 -26.73 29.85
C ARG A 144 18.61 -27.16 30.84
N LEU A 145 18.31 -28.10 31.74
CA LEU A 145 19.23 -28.61 32.78
C LEU A 145 19.76 -27.51 33.73
N GLY A 146 19.04 -26.40 33.83
CA GLY A 146 19.34 -25.32 34.76
C GLY A 146 18.86 -25.68 36.16
N ARG A 147 19.71 -25.52 37.16
CA ARG A 147 19.41 -25.84 38.57
C ARG A 147 19.41 -24.54 39.38
N CYS A 148 18.38 -24.36 40.20
CA CYS A 148 18.31 -23.26 41.17
C CYS A 148 17.86 -23.81 42.51
N VAL A 149 18.68 -23.63 43.55
CA VAL A 149 18.37 -24.14 44.89
C VAL A 149 18.30 -22.98 45.85
N LEU A 150 17.23 -22.94 46.64
CA LEU A 150 17.04 -21.99 47.72
C LEU A 150 17.24 -22.71 49.07
N TRP A 151 18.11 -22.16 49.90
CA TRP A 151 18.33 -22.59 51.29
C TRP A 151 17.80 -21.52 52.23
N ILE A 152 17.00 -21.94 53.21
CA ILE A 152 16.50 -21.09 54.28
C ILE A 152 16.94 -21.73 55.59
N ASP A 153 17.94 -21.14 56.25
CA ASP A 153 18.51 -21.64 57.49
C ASP A 153 17.97 -20.86 58.71
N ASN A 154 17.92 -21.55 59.87
CA ASN A 154 17.64 -20.99 61.19
C ASN A 154 16.22 -20.42 61.34
N VAL A 155 15.21 -21.27 61.11
CA VAL A 155 13.79 -20.87 61.18
C VAL A 155 12.95 -21.85 61.97
N ASP A 156 12.24 -21.36 62.99
CA ASP A 156 11.06 -22.04 63.56
C ASP A 156 9.90 -21.94 62.54
N LEU A 157 9.98 -22.70 61.45
CA LEU A 157 8.94 -22.68 60.40
C LEU A 157 7.67 -23.35 60.90
N ALA A 158 6.59 -22.56 61.04
CA ALA A 158 5.25 -23.12 61.20
C ALA A 158 4.91 -24.05 60.01
N ALA A 159 4.16 -25.12 60.27
CA ALA A 159 3.77 -26.08 59.23
C ALA A 159 3.05 -25.41 58.04
N ALA A 160 2.34 -24.30 58.30
CA ALA A 160 1.66 -23.51 57.29
C ALA A 160 2.61 -22.85 56.27
N ASP A 161 3.77 -22.34 56.71
CA ASP A 161 4.72 -21.64 55.84
C ASP A 161 5.48 -22.63 54.93
N ARG A 162 5.74 -23.85 55.43
CA ARG A 162 6.31 -24.94 54.61
C ARG A 162 5.38 -25.34 53.48
N VAL A 163 4.06 -25.36 53.73
CA VAL A 163 3.04 -25.67 52.71
C VAL A 163 2.91 -24.55 51.69
N TRP A 164 2.95 -23.29 52.13
CA TRP A 164 2.93 -22.11 51.26
C TRP A 164 4.13 -22.09 50.29
N LEU A 165 5.36 -22.23 50.79
CA LEU A 165 6.57 -22.25 49.96
C LEU A 165 6.52 -23.36 48.90
N ARG A 166 6.07 -24.56 49.27
CA ARG A 166 5.91 -25.67 48.33
C ARG A 166 4.86 -25.41 47.25
N ARG A 167 3.79 -24.65 47.55
CA ARG A 167 2.77 -24.26 46.57
C ARG A 167 3.24 -23.14 45.65
N ALA A 168 4.13 -22.25 46.09
CA ALA A 168 4.67 -21.16 45.28
C ALA A 168 5.74 -21.62 44.27
N LEU A 169 6.41 -22.74 44.53
CA LEU A 169 7.51 -23.30 43.72
C LEU A 169 7.24 -23.40 42.21
N PRO A 170 6.10 -23.96 41.73
CA PRO A 170 5.84 -24.10 40.29
C PRO A 170 5.70 -22.76 39.58
N ALA A 171 5.12 -21.76 40.25
CA ALA A 171 4.97 -20.41 39.70
C ALA A 171 6.35 -19.75 39.54
N LEU A 172 7.19 -19.81 40.57
CA LEU A 172 8.56 -19.29 40.54
C LEU A 172 9.41 -19.97 39.46
N ARG A 173 9.27 -21.29 39.34
CA ARG A 173 9.92 -22.09 38.29
C ARG A 173 9.58 -21.56 36.90
N SER A 174 8.31 -21.32 36.62
CA SER A 174 7.87 -20.80 35.32
C SER A 174 8.40 -19.39 35.05
N ILE A 175 8.43 -18.51 36.06
CA ILE A 175 8.87 -17.11 35.90
C ILE A 175 10.39 -17.03 35.71
N MET A 176 11.16 -17.84 36.44
CA MET A 176 12.62 -17.81 36.38
C MET A 176 13.17 -18.33 35.04
N TRP A 177 12.56 -19.38 34.48
CA TRP A 177 13.06 -20.07 33.29
C TRP A 177 12.39 -19.67 31.97
N ASN A 178 11.18 -19.08 32.01
CA ASN A 178 10.43 -18.68 30.80
C ASN A 178 10.65 -17.20 30.38
N ARG A 179 11.73 -16.56 30.85
CA ARG A 179 12.09 -15.19 30.47
C ARG A 179 12.78 -15.18 29.10
N ARG A 180 12.10 -14.58 28.12
CA ARG A 180 12.44 -14.50 26.68
C ARG A 180 13.87 -14.01 26.43
N GLY A 181 14.75 -14.92 26.02
CA GLY A 181 15.88 -14.58 25.14
C GLY A 181 15.33 -14.22 23.75
N GLY A 182 15.94 -13.27 23.07
CA GLY A 182 15.41 -12.66 21.84
C GLY A 182 15.00 -13.67 20.76
N LEU A 183 13.89 -13.35 20.09
CA LEU A 183 13.25 -14.14 19.01
C LEU A 183 14.23 -14.53 17.88
N MET A 184 15.31 -13.77 17.70
CA MET A 184 16.38 -14.02 16.73
C MET A 184 17.32 -15.17 17.13
N THR A 185 17.57 -15.41 18.43
CA THR A 185 18.52 -16.45 18.87
C THR A 185 17.90 -17.83 18.91
N ASP A 186 16.60 -17.95 19.25
CA ASP A 186 15.87 -19.22 19.22
C ASP A 186 15.61 -19.70 17.79
N LEU A 187 15.43 -18.77 16.84
CA LEU A 187 15.35 -19.09 15.41
C LEU A 187 16.68 -19.68 14.91
N VAL A 188 17.81 -19.09 15.27
CA VAL A 188 19.14 -19.54 14.83
C VAL A 188 19.55 -20.87 15.48
N HIS A 189 19.22 -21.10 16.76
CA HIS A 189 19.59 -22.35 17.45
C HIS A 189 18.60 -23.51 17.19
N GLY A 190 17.32 -23.22 16.94
CA GLY A 190 16.34 -24.22 16.47
C GLY A 190 16.61 -24.69 15.04
N LEU A 191 17.17 -23.83 14.19
CA LEU A 191 17.61 -24.18 12.83
C LEU A 191 18.83 -25.14 12.82
N ALA A 192 19.70 -25.07 13.83
CA ALA A 192 20.88 -25.94 13.95
C ALA A 192 20.56 -27.37 14.44
N ALA A 193 19.41 -27.59 15.09
CA ALA A 193 19.03 -28.87 15.71
C ALA A 193 17.97 -29.68 14.93
N SER A 194 17.60 -29.28 13.71
CA SER A 194 16.51 -29.92 12.95
C SER A 194 17.01 -30.96 11.91
N GLY A 195 16.28 -32.08 11.78
CA GLY A 195 16.63 -33.24 10.95
C GLY A 195 16.69 -32.96 9.44
N LEU A 196 17.23 -33.93 8.68
CA LEU A 196 17.50 -33.82 7.23
C LEU A 196 16.26 -33.38 6.41
N THR A 197 15.07 -33.81 6.82
CA THR A 197 13.79 -33.48 6.15
C THR A 197 13.45 -32.00 6.23
N THR A 198 13.66 -31.36 7.38
CA THR A 198 13.41 -29.92 7.58
C THR A 198 14.35 -29.07 6.71
N ARG A 199 15.60 -29.52 6.54
CA ARG A 199 16.59 -28.86 5.65
C ARG A 199 16.22 -29.01 4.17
N ILE A 200 15.64 -30.15 3.76
CA ILE A 200 15.13 -30.36 2.40
C ILE A 200 13.92 -29.46 2.12
N TYR A 201 12.96 -29.37 3.04
CA TYR A 201 11.80 -28.47 2.88
C TYR A 201 12.21 -27.00 2.85
N LEU A 202 13.18 -26.59 3.67
CA LEU A 202 13.72 -25.23 3.64
C LEU A 202 14.49 -24.94 2.33
N GLY A 203 15.26 -25.91 1.85
CA GLY A 203 15.94 -25.84 0.55
C GLY A 203 14.96 -25.76 -0.61
N LEU A 204 13.87 -26.53 -0.57
CA LEU A 204 12.79 -26.47 -1.56
C LEU A 204 12.05 -25.13 -1.50
N ALA A 205 11.75 -24.62 -0.30
CA ALA A 205 11.08 -23.34 -0.12
C ALA A 205 11.95 -22.16 -0.62
N THR A 206 13.26 -22.20 -0.35
CA THR A 206 14.21 -21.20 -0.86
C THR A 206 14.40 -21.32 -2.37
N LEU A 207 14.47 -22.53 -2.93
CA LEU A 207 14.50 -22.76 -4.37
C LEU A 207 13.24 -22.24 -5.06
N LEU A 208 12.05 -22.54 -4.50
CA LEU A 208 10.76 -22.07 -5.01
C LEU A 208 10.66 -20.54 -4.94
N LEU A 209 11.16 -19.94 -3.86
CA LEU A 209 11.25 -18.48 -3.73
C LEU A 209 12.14 -17.90 -4.84
N VAL A 210 13.35 -18.45 -5.03
CA VAL A 210 14.28 -18.00 -6.10
C VAL A 210 13.70 -18.22 -7.51
N LEU A 211 12.99 -19.32 -7.73
CA LEU A 211 12.33 -19.58 -9.00
C LEU A 211 11.22 -18.55 -9.27
N LEU A 212 10.45 -18.20 -8.23
CA LEU A 212 9.39 -17.22 -8.31
C LEU A 212 9.94 -15.78 -8.45
N THR A 213 11.13 -15.48 -7.90
CA THR A 213 11.79 -14.19 -8.12
C THR A 213 12.34 -14.04 -9.53
N ILE A 214 12.74 -15.13 -10.21
CA ILE A 214 13.27 -15.12 -11.58
C ILE A 214 12.15 -15.23 -12.63
N TRP A 215 10.93 -15.57 -12.21
CA TRP A 215 9.83 -15.80 -13.14
C TRP A 215 9.55 -14.55 -14.02
N PRO A 216 9.66 -14.67 -15.36
CA PRO A 216 9.48 -13.56 -16.28
C PRO A 216 8.00 -13.20 -16.37
N VAL A 217 7.61 -12.04 -15.83
CA VAL A 217 6.26 -11.50 -15.98
C VAL A 217 6.32 -10.24 -16.83
N SER A 218 5.49 -10.16 -17.86
CA SER A 218 5.31 -8.94 -18.64
C SER A 218 4.75 -7.83 -17.74
N TYR A 219 5.40 -6.67 -17.68
CA TYR A 219 4.84 -5.52 -16.99
C TYR A 219 3.56 -5.07 -17.71
N ARG A 220 2.50 -4.74 -16.97
CA ARG A 220 1.21 -4.35 -17.53
C ARG A 220 0.91 -2.91 -17.13
N VAL A 221 0.95 -2.03 -18.11
CA VAL A 221 0.58 -0.61 -17.99
C VAL A 221 -0.91 -0.51 -18.32
N ARG A 222 -1.69 0.10 -17.44
CA ARG A 222 -3.13 0.31 -17.68
C ARG A 222 -3.33 1.71 -18.23
N CYS A 223 -4.01 1.80 -19.36
CA CYS A 223 -4.26 3.05 -20.07
C CYS A 223 -5.74 3.19 -20.37
N THR A 224 -6.26 4.41 -20.33
CA THR A 224 -7.54 4.73 -20.95
C THR A 224 -7.34 4.89 -22.45
N THR A 225 -8.39 4.63 -23.22
CA THR A 225 -8.34 4.76 -24.67
C THR A 225 -9.49 5.58 -25.22
N VAL A 226 -9.23 6.26 -26.32
CA VAL A 226 -10.23 6.99 -27.08
C VAL A 226 -10.04 6.70 -28.57
N VAL A 227 -11.13 6.35 -29.24
CA VAL A 227 -11.15 6.11 -30.69
C VAL A 227 -11.27 7.44 -31.43
N ARG A 228 -10.36 7.70 -32.37
CA ARG A 228 -10.38 8.86 -33.27
C ARG A 228 -10.29 8.41 -34.73
N PRO A 229 -10.81 9.19 -35.69
CA PRO A 229 -10.56 8.90 -37.09
C PRO A 229 -9.09 9.13 -37.44
N LYS A 230 -8.53 8.32 -38.36
CA LYS A 230 -7.13 8.48 -38.80
C LYS A 230 -6.90 9.79 -39.55
N LEU A 231 -7.87 10.19 -40.36
CA LEU A 231 -7.88 11.45 -41.09
C LEU A 231 -9.13 12.23 -40.66
N SER A 232 -8.95 13.51 -40.32
CA SER A 232 -10.05 14.44 -40.10
C SER A 232 -9.74 15.75 -40.80
N ARG A 233 -10.78 16.37 -41.36
CA ARG A 233 -10.70 17.67 -42.01
C ARG A 233 -11.73 18.61 -41.40
N ILE A 234 -11.21 19.65 -40.75
CA ILE A 234 -12.02 20.75 -40.26
C ILE A 234 -12.35 21.66 -41.44
N ILE A 235 -13.63 21.93 -41.63
CA ILE A 235 -14.15 22.86 -42.62
C ILE A 235 -14.43 24.18 -41.92
N SER A 236 -13.73 25.20 -42.36
CA SER A 236 -13.84 26.56 -41.83
C SER A 236 -14.54 27.50 -42.80
N ALA A 237 -15.14 28.57 -42.29
CA ALA A 237 -15.71 29.61 -43.14
C ALA A 237 -14.59 30.34 -43.93
N PRO A 238 -14.70 30.47 -45.26
CA PRO A 238 -13.65 31.03 -46.11
C PRO A 238 -13.54 32.56 -46.01
N PHE A 239 -14.60 33.25 -45.59
CA PHE A 239 -14.65 34.69 -45.34
C PHE A 239 -15.87 35.01 -44.45
N ASN A 240 -15.93 36.24 -43.93
CA ASN A 240 -17.04 36.68 -43.09
C ASN A 240 -18.35 36.71 -43.90
N ALA A 241 -19.32 35.88 -43.52
CA ALA A 241 -20.61 35.79 -44.18
C ALA A 241 -21.68 35.18 -43.26
N THR A 242 -22.95 35.44 -43.56
CA THR A 242 -24.06 34.83 -42.82
C THR A 242 -24.37 33.44 -43.35
N LEU A 243 -24.60 32.47 -42.47
CA LEU A 243 -25.05 31.14 -42.87
C LEU A 243 -26.48 31.21 -43.45
N LEU A 244 -26.66 30.85 -44.72
CA LEU A 244 -27.96 30.87 -45.39
C LEU A 244 -28.70 29.54 -45.22
N ALA A 245 -27.99 28.42 -45.44
CA ALA A 245 -28.54 27.08 -45.31
C ALA A 245 -27.42 26.07 -45.03
N THR A 246 -27.79 24.96 -44.38
CA THR A 246 -26.96 23.76 -44.25
C THR A 246 -27.59 22.64 -45.07
N HIS A 247 -26.76 21.87 -45.78
CA HIS A 247 -27.18 20.73 -46.61
C HIS A 247 -26.87 19.38 -45.98
N VAL A 248 -26.18 19.39 -44.83
CA VAL A 248 -25.71 18.19 -44.14
C VAL A 248 -25.98 18.28 -42.64
N GLN A 249 -26.09 17.11 -42.02
CA GLN A 249 -26.20 16.94 -40.58
C GLN A 249 -25.10 15.99 -40.07
N PRO A 250 -24.73 16.06 -38.77
CA PRO A 250 -23.83 15.08 -38.18
C PRO A 250 -24.35 13.65 -38.38
N GLY A 251 -23.49 12.78 -38.90
CA GLY A 251 -23.84 11.41 -39.30
C GLY A 251 -24.06 11.22 -40.80
N ASP A 252 -24.26 12.29 -41.58
CA ASP A 252 -24.41 12.18 -43.03
C ASP A 252 -23.09 11.81 -43.71
N THR A 253 -23.18 10.96 -44.73
CA THR A 253 -22.05 10.60 -45.59
C THR A 253 -21.96 11.59 -46.75
N VAL A 254 -20.77 12.13 -46.97
CA VAL A 254 -20.46 13.15 -47.97
C VAL A 254 -19.34 12.70 -48.89
N GLN A 255 -19.43 13.12 -50.15
CA GLN A 255 -18.40 12.91 -51.16
C GLN A 255 -17.59 14.19 -51.38
N ALA A 256 -16.35 14.07 -51.84
CA ALA A 256 -15.54 15.20 -52.24
C ALA A 256 -16.29 16.02 -53.31
N GLY A 257 -16.42 17.33 -53.06
CA GLY A 257 -17.18 18.26 -53.89
C GLY A 257 -18.66 18.42 -53.53
N SER A 258 -19.22 17.61 -52.62
CA SER A 258 -20.62 17.80 -52.20
C SER A 258 -20.79 19.10 -51.41
N PRO A 259 -21.85 19.89 -51.67
CA PRO A 259 -22.11 21.12 -50.93
C PRO A 259 -22.48 20.80 -49.48
N LEU A 260 -21.82 21.49 -48.54
CA LEU A 260 -22.03 21.33 -47.10
C LEU A 260 -22.89 22.46 -46.56
N ILE A 261 -22.47 23.70 -46.82
CA ILE A 261 -23.14 24.91 -46.39
C ILE A 261 -23.25 25.91 -47.53
N SER A 262 -24.27 26.74 -47.46
CA SER A 262 -24.45 27.90 -48.32
C SER A 262 -24.42 29.17 -47.50
N LEU A 263 -23.61 30.12 -47.94
CA LEU A 263 -23.47 31.44 -47.34
C LEU A 263 -24.35 32.47 -48.07
N ASP A 264 -24.80 33.49 -47.36
CA ASP A 264 -25.59 34.57 -47.94
C ASP A 264 -24.73 35.47 -48.83
N GLY A 265 -24.98 35.40 -50.14
CA GLY A 265 -24.28 36.17 -51.16
C GLY A 265 -24.90 37.53 -51.48
N ARG A 266 -26.07 37.88 -50.92
CA ARG A 266 -26.76 39.16 -51.21
C ARG A 266 -25.86 40.38 -51.03
N PRO A 267 -25.15 40.57 -49.89
CA PRO A 267 -24.28 41.75 -49.72
C PRO A 267 -23.15 41.80 -50.75
N LEU A 268 -22.54 40.65 -51.09
CA LEU A 268 -21.45 40.58 -52.08
C LEU A 268 -21.93 40.91 -53.50
N ARG A 269 -23.17 40.53 -53.86
CA ARG A 269 -23.75 40.87 -55.17
C ARG A 269 -24.03 42.38 -55.28
N LEU A 270 -24.58 42.99 -54.23
CA LEU A 270 -24.80 44.43 -54.19
C LEU A 270 -23.47 45.21 -54.28
N GLU A 271 -22.45 44.74 -53.58
CA GLU A 271 -21.10 45.33 -53.66
C GLU A 271 -20.52 45.19 -55.08
N LEU A 272 -20.67 44.02 -55.71
CA LEU A 272 -20.22 43.78 -57.08
C LEU A 272 -20.88 44.73 -58.09
N GLU A 273 -22.21 44.90 -57.99
CA GLU A 273 -22.97 45.83 -58.84
C GLU A 273 -22.48 47.28 -58.66
N SER A 274 -22.21 47.69 -57.42
CA SER A 274 -21.68 49.02 -57.13
C SER A 274 -20.31 49.26 -57.76
N ILE A 275 -19.40 48.27 -57.71
CA ILE A 275 -18.07 48.35 -58.32
C ILE A 275 -18.16 48.36 -59.84
N GLN A 276 -19.07 47.57 -60.43
CA GLN A 276 -19.29 47.58 -61.88
C GLN A 276 -19.80 48.93 -62.38
N ALA A 277 -20.73 49.57 -61.65
CA ALA A 277 -21.18 50.92 -61.95
C ALA A 277 -20.03 51.95 -61.87
N GLN A 278 -19.17 51.85 -60.85
CA GLN A 278 -17.99 52.71 -60.71
C GLN A 278 -16.99 52.52 -61.87
N ILE A 279 -16.73 51.28 -62.30
CA ILE A 279 -15.89 51.00 -63.48
C ILE A 279 -16.50 51.69 -64.72
N GLY A 280 -17.81 51.57 -64.91
CA GLY A 280 -18.51 52.21 -66.02
C GLY A 280 -18.39 53.75 -66.00
N GLN A 281 -18.46 54.36 -64.81
CA GLN A 281 -18.27 55.79 -64.64
C GLN A 281 -16.83 56.22 -64.97
N VAL A 282 -15.83 55.58 -64.36
CA VAL A 282 -14.41 55.93 -64.58
C VAL A 282 -13.99 55.66 -66.03
N SER A 283 -14.55 54.63 -66.67
CA SER A 283 -14.35 54.39 -68.10
C SER A 283 -14.82 55.57 -68.95
N LYS A 284 -16.00 56.13 -68.65
CA LYS A 284 -16.50 57.33 -69.37
C LYS A 284 -15.62 58.55 -69.09
N GLU A 285 -15.14 58.73 -67.87
CA GLU A 285 -14.20 59.81 -67.50
C GLU A 285 -12.88 59.71 -68.27
N ARG A 286 -12.31 58.50 -68.35
CA ARG A 286 -11.13 58.21 -69.18
C ARG A 286 -11.38 58.58 -70.64
N ASP A 287 -12.51 58.14 -71.20
CA ASP A 287 -12.82 58.38 -72.61
C ASP A 287 -12.96 59.88 -72.89
N MET A 288 -13.63 60.64 -72.01
CA MET A 288 -13.69 62.10 -72.10
C MET A 288 -12.32 62.78 -71.99
N ALA A 289 -11.45 62.32 -71.08
CA ALA A 289 -10.09 62.86 -70.92
C ALA A 289 -9.22 62.57 -72.16
N MET A 290 -9.35 61.39 -72.76
CA MET A 290 -8.68 61.03 -74.01
C MET A 290 -9.15 61.91 -75.17
N HIS A 291 -10.46 62.13 -75.31
CA HIS A 291 -11.01 63.03 -76.34
C HIS A 291 -10.60 64.49 -76.10
N GLY A 292 -10.47 64.90 -74.84
CA GLY A 292 -10.01 66.25 -74.45
C GLY A 292 -8.49 66.45 -74.48
N GLY A 293 -7.69 65.46 -74.90
CA GLY A 293 -6.22 65.54 -74.95
C GLY A 293 -5.52 65.55 -73.59
N ARG A 294 -6.22 65.22 -72.50
CA ARG A 294 -5.70 65.21 -71.13
C ARG A 294 -5.11 63.85 -70.78
N VAL A 295 -3.94 63.54 -71.34
CA VAL A 295 -3.29 62.22 -71.24
C VAL A 295 -3.03 61.78 -69.80
N ALA A 296 -2.60 62.70 -68.93
CA ALA A 296 -2.34 62.38 -67.52
C ALA A 296 -3.61 61.94 -66.77
N GLU A 297 -4.74 62.62 -67.00
CA GLU A 297 -6.04 62.26 -66.41
C GLU A 297 -6.53 60.90 -66.94
N ALA A 298 -6.35 60.65 -68.23
CA ALA A 298 -6.69 59.36 -68.83
C ALA A 298 -5.86 58.21 -68.23
N GLN A 299 -4.55 58.41 -68.03
CA GLN A 299 -3.69 57.43 -67.36
C GLN A 299 -4.10 57.18 -65.91
N GLN A 300 -4.46 58.22 -65.16
CA GLN A 300 -4.96 58.08 -63.80
C GLN A 300 -6.29 57.31 -63.76
N ALA A 301 -7.21 57.60 -64.67
CA ALA A 301 -8.47 56.87 -64.80
C ALA A 301 -8.23 55.40 -65.17
N GLU A 302 -7.28 55.10 -66.05
CA GLU A 302 -6.87 53.73 -66.40
C GLU A 302 -6.35 52.96 -65.18
N LEU A 303 -5.52 53.58 -64.33
CA LEU A 303 -5.06 52.99 -63.08
C LEU A 303 -6.22 52.72 -62.11
N ARG A 304 -7.21 53.62 -62.07
CA ARG A 304 -8.40 53.45 -61.22
C ARG A 304 -9.33 52.35 -61.73
N ILE A 305 -9.50 52.21 -63.05
CA ILE A 305 -10.21 51.08 -63.66
C ILE A 305 -9.50 49.78 -63.29
N ARG A 306 -8.17 49.75 -63.38
CA ARG A 306 -7.38 48.58 -63.00
C ARG A 306 -7.60 48.21 -61.53
N GLU A 307 -7.56 49.17 -60.62
CA GLU A 307 -7.85 48.93 -59.20
C GLU A 307 -9.26 48.36 -58.97
N LEU A 308 -10.29 49.02 -59.52
CA LEU A 308 -11.68 48.53 -59.41
C LEU A 308 -11.87 47.16 -60.04
N SER A 309 -11.17 46.85 -61.14
CA SER A 309 -11.21 45.53 -61.75
C SER A 309 -10.66 44.44 -60.83
N ARG A 310 -9.62 44.74 -60.04
CA ARG A 310 -9.08 43.81 -59.03
C ARG A 310 -10.08 43.58 -57.90
N GLN A 311 -10.77 44.64 -57.45
CA GLN A 311 -11.82 44.52 -56.44
C GLN A 311 -13.00 43.68 -56.93
N ARG A 312 -13.44 43.89 -58.18
CA ARG A 312 -14.44 43.05 -58.84
C ARG A 312 -14.01 41.58 -58.89
N ASP A 313 -12.76 41.30 -59.27
CA ASP A 313 -12.24 39.93 -59.35
C ASP A 313 -12.19 39.25 -57.97
N LEU A 314 -11.84 40.00 -56.92
CA LEU A 314 -11.90 39.52 -55.53
C LEU A 314 -13.33 39.16 -55.11
N LEU A 315 -14.32 40.01 -55.42
CA LEU A 315 -15.73 39.75 -55.12
C LEU A 315 -16.26 38.54 -55.89
N ASN A 316 -15.93 38.40 -57.17
CA ASN A 316 -16.26 37.22 -57.96
C ASN A 316 -15.67 35.95 -57.35
N SER A 317 -14.43 36.01 -56.87
CA SER A 317 -13.77 34.90 -56.18
C SER A 317 -14.47 34.53 -54.86
N ARG A 318 -14.98 35.51 -54.10
CA ARG A 318 -15.80 35.28 -52.91
C ARG A 318 -17.16 34.67 -53.25
N LEU A 319 -17.81 35.16 -54.32
CA LEU A 319 -19.10 34.62 -54.81
C LEU A 319 -18.98 33.15 -55.20
N GLN A 320 -17.87 32.75 -55.84
CA GLN A 320 -17.60 31.34 -56.16
C GLN A 320 -17.44 30.45 -54.92
N ARG A 321 -17.04 31.03 -53.78
CA ARG A 321 -16.86 30.34 -52.49
C ARG A 321 -18.06 30.47 -51.54
N LEU A 322 -19.22 30.92 -52.03
CA LEU A 322 -20.45 30.95 -51.23
C LEU A 322 -20.99 29.55 -50.89
N SER A 323 -20.74 28.57 -51.76
CA SER A 323 -21.00 27.17 -51.46
C SER A 323 -19.71 26.53 -50.98
N VAL A 324 -19.66 26.18 -49.70
CA VAL A 324 -18.53 25.45 -49.15
C VAL A 324 -18.79 23.97 -49.36
N VAL A 325 -17.84 23.31 -50.02
CA VAL A 325 -17.93 21.90 -50.39
C VAL A 325 -16.97 21.04 -49.56
N SER A 326 -17.22 19.74 -49.51
CA SER A 326 -16.29 18.81 -48.86
C SER A 326 -15.00 18.64 -49.69
N PRO A 327 -13.81 18.73 -49.08
CA PRO A 327 -12.54 18.44 -49.76
C PRO A 327 -12.23 16.94 -49.85
N ILE A 328 -12.89 16.10 -49.04
CA ILE A 328 -12.65 14.66 -48.95
C ILE A 328 -13.97 13.87 -48.85
N ASP A 329 -13.92 12.58 -49.17
CA ASP A 329 -15.01 11.66 -48.87
C ASP A 329 -14.98 11.32 -47.37
N GLY A 330 -16.15 11.27 -46.72
CA GLY A 330 -16.22 10.93 -45.31
C GLY A 330 -17.60 11.08 -44.70
N VAL A 331 -17.65 11.07 -43.37
CA VAL A 331 -18.87 11.29 -42.59
C VAL A 331 -18.70 12.59 -41.80
N VAL A 332 -19.78 13.37 -41.68
CA VAL A 332 -19.81 14.57 -40.83
C VAL A 332 -19.81 14.14 -39.37
N VAL A 333 -18.70 14.40 -38.66
CA VAL A 333 -18.51 14.00 -37.25
C VAL A 333 -19.08 15.04 -36.30
N LEU A 334 -18.83 16.32 -36.58
CA LEU A 334 -19.17 17.43 -35.70
C LEU A 334 -19.70 18.64 -36.48
N GLY A 335 -20.55 19.44 -35.82
CA GLY A 335 -21.08 20.70 -36.33
C GLY A 335 -22.56 20.63 -36.76
N ASP A 336 -23.49 20.57 -35.79
CA ASP A 336 -24.91 20.77 -36.11
C ASP A 336 -25.20 22.27 -36.30
N LEU A 337 -25.29 22.67 -37.56
CA LEU A 337 -25.53 24.07 -37.93
C LEU A 337 -27.00 24.42 -38.13
N ASN A 338 -27.92 23.46 -38.00
CA ASN A 338 -29.35 23.76 -38.18
C ASN A 338 -29.83 24.88 -37.25
N ARG A 339 -29.27 24.94 -36.04
CA ARG A 339 -29.60 25.97 -35.04
C ARG A 339 -28.88 27.30 -35.28
N SER A 340 -27.88 27.32 -36.17
CA SER A 340 -27.05 28.48 -36.49
C SER A 340 -27.39 29.11 -37.84
N ILE A 341 -28.45 28.64 -38.52
CA ILE A 341 -28.94 29.26 -39.75
C ILE A 341 -29.30 30.73 -39.47
N GLY A 342 -28.78 31.64 -40.30
CA GLY A 342 -28.91 33.08 -40.11
C GLY A 342 -27.86 33.72 -39.20
N ALA A 343 -26.98 32.93 -38.56
CA ALA A 343 -25.89 33.47 -37.76
C ALA A 343 -24.72 33.95 -38.64
N PRO A 344 -24.00 35.01 -38.23
CA PRO A 344 -22.75 35.40 -38.87
C PRO A 344 -21.66 34.36 -38.58
N LEU A 345 -20.89 34.03 -39.61
CA LEU A 345 -19.68 33.21 -39.53
C LEU A 345 -18.46 34.09 -39.79
N GLU A 346 -17.41 33.88 -39.00
CA GLU A 346 -16.14 34.58 -39.13
C GLU A 346 -15.14 33.80 -39.96
N THR A 347 -14.24 34.51 -40.64
CA THR A 347 -13.19 33.91 -41.45
C THR A 347 -12.31 32.98 -40.59
N GLY A 348 -12.17 31.73 -41.00
CA GLY A 348 -11.40 30.72 -40.27
C GLY A 348 -12.14 30.05 -39.11
N GLN A 349 -13.37 30.48 -38.79
CA GLN A 349 -14.20 29.80 -37.79
C GLN A 349 -14.46 28.36 -38.24
N ALA A 350 -14.19 27.39 -37.36
CA ALA A 350 -14.48 25.98 -37.61
C ALA A 350 -15.99 25.75 -37.55
N VAL A 351 -16.54 25.15 -38.61
CA VAL A 351 -17.98 25.01 -38.80
C VAL A 351 -18.40 23.53 -38.80
N LEU A 352 -17.67 22.70 -39.54
CA LEU A 352 -17.92 21.25 -39.65
C LEU A 352 -16.61 20.47 -39.51
N GLU A 353 -16.71 19.21 -39.10
CA GLU A 353 -15.61 18.26 -39.12
C GLU A 353 -16.00 17.03 -39.93
N ILE A 354 -15.18 16.68 -40.93
CA ILE A 354 -15.43 15.55 -41.83
C ILE A 354 -14.31 14.55 -41.69
N ALA A 355 -14.66 13.28 -41.52
CA ALA A 355 -13.68 12.21 -41.36
C ALA A 355 -14.12 10.90 -42.03
N PRO A 356 -13.25 10.22 -42.80
CA PRO A 356 -13.49 8.85 -43.22
C PRO A 356 -13.44 7.90 -42.02
N LEU A 357 -14.47 7.05 -41.88
CA LEU A 357 -14.62 6.11 -40.75
C LEU A 357 -14.03 4.72 -41.00
N SER A 358 -13.47 4.47 -42.19
CA SER A 358 -12.91 3.16 -42.57
C SER A 358 -11.57 2.85 -41.90
N GLN A 359 -10.82 3.88 -41.52
CA GLN A 359 -9.55 3.78 -40.81
C GLN A 359 -9.61 4.64 -39.56
N MET A 360 -9.43 3.98 -38.42
CA MET A 360 -9.49 4.60 -37.10
C MET A 360 -8.12 4.51 -36.45
N VAL A 361 -7.90 5.37 -35.48
CA VAL A 361 -6.74 5.37 -34.60
C VAL A 361 -7.26 5.28 -33.18
N ILE A 362 -6.73 4.35 -32.41
CA ILE A 362 -6.96 4.30 -30.97
C ILE A 362 -5.84 5.10 -30.32
N GLU A 363 -6.23 6.17 -29.63
CA GLU A 363 -5.33 6.92 -28.75
C GLU A 363 -5.31 6.25 -27.38
N LEU A 364 -4.14 5.77 -26.97
CA LEU A 364 -3.84 5.29 -25.63
C LEU A 364 -3.34 6.46 -24.79
N GLU A 365 -3.95 6.66 -23.63
CA GLU A 365 -3.54 7.67 -22.66
C GLU A 365 -2.68 6.98 -21.59
N ILE A 366 -1.36 7.07 -21.76
CA ILE A 366 -0.38 6.46 -20.87
C ILE A 366 -0.03 7.47 -19.78
N PRO A 367 -0.22 7.16 -18.48
CA PRO A 367 0.19 8.07 -17.41
C PRO A 367 1.69 8.37 -17.44
N ASP A 368 2.08 9.59 -17.10
CA ASP A 368 3.47 10.04 -17.13
C ASP A 368 4.42 9.19 -16.26
N TYR A 369 3.95 8.68 -15.13
CA TYR A 369 4.72 7.78 -14.26
C TYR A 369 4.90 6.36 -14.82
N GLU A 370 4.18 5.98 -15.90
CA GLU A 370 4.32 4.68 -16.56
C GLU A 370 5.00 4.75 -17.94
N ILE A 371 5.19 5.94 -18.50
CA ILE A 371 5.72 6.11 -19.87
C ILE A 371 7.09 5.46 -20.08
N GLY A 372 7.94 5.45 -19.05
CA GLY A 372 9.29 4.84 -19.13
C GLY A 372 9.30 3.32 -19.32
N TYR A 373 8.13 2.67 -19.29
CA TYR A 373 7.97 1.23 -19.50
C TYR A 373 7.26 0.89 -20.82
N VAL A 374 6.96 1.90 -21.66
CA VAL A 374 6.25 1.71 -22.92
C VAL A 374 7.08 2.23 -24.07
N ASP A 375 7.42 1.32 -25.00
CA ASP A 375 8.17 1.65 -26.20
C ASP A 375 7.31 1.51 -27.46
N LYS A 376 7.75 2.17 -28.55
CA LYS A 376 7.18 1.94 -29.88
C LYS A 376 7.30 0.46 -30.27
N GLY A 377 6.24 -0.09 -30.86
CA GLY A 377 6.17 -1.51 -31.26
C GLY A 377 5.68 -2.45 -30.15
N THR A 378 5.49 -1.95 -28.92
CA THR A 378 4.92 -2.72 -27.82
C THR A 378 3.49 -3.15 -28.14
N ILE A 379 3.13 -4.39 -27.83
CA ILE A 379 1.77 -4.90 -28.03
C ILE A 379 0.85 -4.29 -26.96
N ALA A 380 -0.27 -3.73 -27.40
CA ALA A 380 -1.36 -3.33 -26.54
C ALA A 380 -2.61 -4.17 -26.84
N ARG A 381 -3.32 -4.54 -25.77
CA ARG A 381 -4.64 -5.16 -25.86
C ARG A 381 -5.67 -4.14 -25.43
N VAL A 382 -6.52 -3.71 -26.36
CA VAL A 382 -7.55 -2.70 -26.16
C VAL A 382 -8.93 -3.35 -26.09
N ARG A 383 -9.75 -2.92 -25.15
CA ARG A 383 -11.14 -3.33 -25.00
C ARG A 383 -12.01 -2.07 -24.92
N MET A 384 -12.99 -1.96 -25.79
CA MET A 384 -13.93 -0.84 -25.77
C MET A 384 -14.99 -1.04 -24.69
N ASP A 385 -15.46 0.06 -24.08
CA ASP A 385 -16.53 0.02 -23.09
C ASP A 385 -17.90 -0.20 -23.75
N ALA A 386 -18.04 0.34 -24.97
CA ALA A 386 -19.26 0.28 -25.73
C ALA A 386 -19.18 -0.86 -26.77
N GLY A 387 -20.08 -1.84 -26.63
CA GLY A 387 -20.23 -2.98 -27.55
C GLY A 387 -19.56 -4.27 -27.08
N GLU A 388 -20.00 -5.40 -27.64
CA GLU A 388 -19.37 -6.71 -27.47
C GLU A 388 -18.18 -6.86 -28.43
N SER A 389 -17.24 -5.90 -28.41
CA SER A 389 -16.05 -6.00 -29.26
C SER A 389 -15.06 -6.99 -28.65
N GLU A 390 -14.58 -7.93 -29.46
CA GLU A 390 -13.38 -8.70 -29.12
C GLU A 390 -12.20 -7.75 -28.81
N PRO A 391 -11.32 -8.13 -27.86
CA PRO A 391 -10.17 -7.32 -27.54
C PRO A 391 -9.27 -7.17 -28.78
N ILE A 392 -8.98 -5.92 -29.15
CA ILE A 392 -8.12 -5.60 -30.29
C ILE A 392 -6.68 -5.67 -29.81
N GLU A 393 -5.89 -6.58 -30.39
CA GLU A 393 -4.45 -6.66 -30.14
C GLU A 393 -3.69 -6.03 -31.29
N ALA A 394 -2.91 -4.99 -30.99
CA ALA A 394 -2.11 -4.29 -31.98
C ALA A 394 -0.88 -3.65 -31.36
N ALA A 395 0.16 -3.48 -32.16
CA ALA A 395 1.38 -2.81 -31.74
C ALA A 395 1.23 -1.29 -31.77
N ILE A 396 1.86 -0.60 -30.82
CA ILE A 396 1.94 0.86 -30.80
C ILE A 396 2.75 1.35 -32.00
N ASP A 397 2.15 2.18 -32.85
CA ASP A 397 2.81 2.75 -34.02
C ASP A 397 3.67 3.97 -33.64
N VAL A 398 3.10 4.89 -32.87
CA VAL A 398 3.77 6.13 -32.47
C VAL A 398 3.39 6.50 -31.04
N ILE A 399 4.36 7.04 -30.31
CA ILE A 399 4.17 7.68 -29.01
C ILE A 399 4.50 9.16 -29.19
N TYR A 400 3.58 10.04 -28.83
CA TYR A 400 3.82 11.48 -28.88
C TYR A 400 4.80 11.89 -27.78
N PRO A 401 5.83 12.71 -28.09
CA PRO A 401 6.84 13.10 -27.11
C PRO A 401 6.34 14.16 -26.13
N ASN A 402 5.18 14.79 -26.41
CA ASN A 402 4.61 15.81 -25.56
C ASN A 402 3.54 15.20 -24.65
N ALA A 403 3.56 15.59 -23.38
CA ALA A 403 2.52 15.23 -22.44
C ALA A 403 1.34 16.20 -22.57
N GLU A 404 0.12 15.67 -22.43
CA GLU A 404 -1.13 16.43 -22.46
C GLU A 404 -1.84 16.26 -21.11
N LEU A 405 -2.43 17.35 -20.61
CA LEU A 405 -3.31 17.28 -19.45
C LEU A 405 -4.69 16.79 -19.89
N ARG A 406 -5.03 15.54 -19.55
CA ARG A 406 -6.34 14.93 -19.83
C ARG A 406 -6.95 14.41 -18.53
N SER A 407 -8.21 14.78 -18.26
CA SER A 407 -8.92 14.34 -17.05
C SER A 407 -8.16 14.64 -15.74
N ASP A 408 -7.52 15.82 -15.67
CA ASP A 408 -6.70 16.27 -14.53
C ASP A 408 -5.46 15.40 -14.24
N GLN A 409 -5.01 14.63 -15.23
CA GLN A 409 -3.80 13.81 -15.17
C GLN A 409 -2.91 14.11 -16.38
N ASN A 410 -1.60 14.10 -16.15
CA ASN A 410 -0.61 14.26 -17.21
C ASN A 410 -0.42 12.92 -17.92
N VAL A 411 -0.73 12.87 -19.22
CA VAL A 411 -0.69 11.63 -20.01
C VAL A 411 0.08 11.83 -21.30
N PHE A 412 0.77 10.78 -21.72
CA PHE A 412 1.38 10.67 -23.04
C PHE A 412 0.46 9.91 -23.97
N VAL A 413 0.29 10.43 -25.19
CA VAL A 413 -0.63 9.87 -26.17
C VAL A 413 0.13 8.92 -27.09
N ALA A 414 -0.22 7.64 -27.05
CA ALA A 414 0.26 6.64 -28.01
C ALA A 414 -0.84 6.26 -29.00
N LYS A 415 -0.48 5.92 -30.24
CA LYS A 415 -1.41 5.68 -31.34
C LYS A 415 -1.30 4.26 -31.88
N ILE A 416 -2.46 3.66 -32.12
CA ILE A 416 -2.62 2.36 -32.75
C ILE A 416 -3.56 2.52 -33.95
N ASP A 417 -3.09 2.14 -35.13
CA ASP A 417 -3.91 2.09 -36.33
C ASP A 417 -4.82 0.86 -36.33
N VAL A 418 -6.12 1.07 -36.54
CA VAL A 418 -7.12 0.02 -36.61
C VAL A 418 -8.01 0.19 -37.84
N SER A 419 -8.16 -0.89 -38.60
CA SER A 419 -9.11 -0.93 -39.71
C SER A 419 -10.53 -1.12 -39.19
N ASN A 420 -11.47 -0.29 -39.64
CA ASN A 420 -12.88 -0.33 -39.22
C ASN A 420 -13.78 -0.61 -40.42
N ARG A 421 -13.59 -1.78 -41.04
CA ARG A 421 -14.39 -2.18 -42.22
C ARG A 421 -15.82 -2.56 -41.84
N ASP A 422 -16.01 -3.07 -40.63
CA ASP A 422 -17.30 -3.54 -40.14
C ASP A 422 -18.16 -2.41 -39.53
N GLY A 423 -17.60 -1.19 -39.42
CA GLY A 423 -18.29 -0.03 -38.87
C GLY A 423 -18.61 -0.13 -37.37
N SER A 424 -17.98 -1.06 -36.65
CA SER A 424 -18.18 -1.29 -35.22
C SER A 424 -17.60 -0.15 -34.37
N LEU A 425 -16.47 0.42 -34.80
CA LEU A 425 -15.83 1.53 -34.11
C LEU A 425 -16.42 2.86 -34.55
N ARG A 426 -16.72 3.73 -33.57
CA ARG A 426 -17.21 5.08 -33.78
C ARG A 426 -16.24 6.09 -33.15
N PRO A 427 -16.05 7.27 -33.77
CA PRO A 427 -15.29 8.35 -33.16
C PRO A 427 -15.81 8.68 -31.75
N GLY A 428 -14.91 8.90 -30.80
CA GLY A 428 -15.23 9.26 -29.42
C GLY A 428 -15.54 8.08 -28.49
N MET A 429 -15.59 6.84 -28.99
CA MET A 429 -15.71 5.65 -28.12
C MET A 429 -14.52 5.57 -27.16
N ARG A 430 -14.80 5.18 -25.92
CA ARG A 430 -13.81 4.99 -24.86
C ARG A 430 -13.65 3.51 -24.53
N GLY A 431 -12.53 3.19 -23.90
CA GLY A 431 -12.23 1.85 -23.43
C GLY A 431 -11.00 1.81 -22.56
N ASP A 432 -10.67 0.61 -22.10
CA ASP A 432 -9.46 0.31 -21.37
C ASP A 432 -8.45 -0.40 -22.27
N ALA A 433 -7.17 -0.13 -22.06
CA ALA A 433 -6.09 -0.89 -22.67
C ALA A 433 -5.06 -1.34 -21.66
N ILE A 434 -4.44 -2.47 -21.98
CA ILE A 434 -3.28 -2.99 -21.29
C ILE A 434 -2.13 -3.01 -22.28
N VAL A 435 -1.08 -2.24 -21.99
CA VAL A 435 0.17 -2.23 -22.74
C VAL A 435 1.16 -3.15 -22.05
N TYR A 436 1.74 -4.10 -22.80
CA TYR A 436 2.67 -5.09 -22.25
C TYR A 436 4.11 -4.57 -22.31
N GLY A 437 4.54 -3.86 -21.28
CA GLY A 437 5.90 -3.36 -21.13
C GLY A 437 6.96 -4.47 -21.03
N PRO A 438 8.23 -4.11 -20.79
CA PRO A 438 9.35 -5.04 -20.78
C PRO A 438 9.16 -6.14 -19.73
N ILE A 439 9.64 -7.34 -20.07
CA ILE A 439 9.62 -8.50 -19.19
C ILE A 439 10.54 -8.21 -18.01
N ARG A 440 9.98 -8.17 -16.80
CA ARG A 440 10.75 -8.03 -15.56
C ARG A 440 10.40 -9.15 -14.58
N PRO A 441 11.32 -9.53 -13.69
CA PRO A 441 11.03 -10.55 -12.69
C PRO A 441 9.96 -10.03 -11.71
N TRP A 442 9.03 -10.89 -11.30
CA TRP A 442 7.85 -10.47 -10.50
C TRP A 442 8.22 -9.67 -9.24
N LEU A 443 9.32 -10.04 -8.57
CA LEU A 443 9.81 -9.36 -7.37
C LEU A 443 10.10 -7.87 -7.62
N TRP A 444 10.50 -7.49 -8.84
CA TRP A 444 10.74 -6.09 -9.20
C TRP A 444 9.48 -5.22 -9.01
N SER A 445 8.30 -5.76 -9.31
CA SER A 445 7.03 -5.03 -9.19
C SER A 445 6.67 -4.64 -7.75
N LEU A 446 7.06 -5.46 -6.78
CA LEU A 446 6.85 -5.22 -5.34
C LEU A 446 7.96 -4.37 -4.73
N VAL A 447 9.20 -4.63 -5.12
CA VAL A 447 10.38 -3.96 -4.55
C VAL A 447 10.50 -2.52 -5.06
N ARG A 448 10.03 -2.19 -6.27
CA ARG A 448 10.17 -0.84 -6.86
C ARG A 448 9.69 0.29 -5.97
N SER A 449 8.52 0.15 -5.34
CA SER A 449 7.87 1.27 -4.64
C SER A 449 8.64 1.69 -3.39
N GLY A 450 9.35 0.74 -2.77
CA GLY A 450 10.25 0.98 -1.64
C GLY A 450 11.68 1.26 -2.10
N TRP A 451 12.17 0.57 -3.13
CA TRP A 451 13.56 0.68 -3.60
C TRP A 451 13.85 2.00 -4.30
N GLU A 452 12.95 2.49 -5.16
CA GLU A 452 13.10 3.80 -5.80
C GLU A 452 13.00 4.94 -4.77
N LYS A 453 12.11 4.83 -3.79
CA LYS A 453 12.01 5.81 -2.69
C LYS A 453 13.24 5.82 -1.81
N THR A 454 13.81 4.65 -1.52
CA THR A 454 15.02 4.55 -0.69
C THR A 454 16.27 5.00 -1.43
N LEU A 455 16.42 4.66 -2.72
CA LEU A 455 17.50 5.17 -3.57
C LEU A 455 17.43 6.70 -3.70
N TRP A 456 16.23 7.24 -3.97
CA TRP A 456 16.02 8.68 -4.01
C TRP A 456 16.34 9.36 -2.68
N TRP A 457 15.97 8.74 -1.55
CA TRP A 457 16.29 9.23 -0.21
C TRP A 457 17.79 9.19 0.11
N ILE A 458 18.54 8.28 -0.54
CA ILE A 458 20.00 8.16 -0.46
C ILE A 458 20.70 9.07 -1.48
N GLY A 459 19.95 9.74 -2.37
CA GLY A 459 20.45 10.69 -3.35
C GLY A 459 20.91 10.08 -4.68
N TYR A 460 20.39 8.90 -5.03
CA TYR A 460 20.64 8.21 -6.30
C TYR A 460 19.47 8.36 -7.28
#